data_AF-A0A838QJZ1-F1
#
_entry.id   AF-A0A838QJZ1-F1
#
_cell.length_a   1.000
_cell.length_b   1.000
_cell.length_c   1.000
_cell.angle_alpha   90.00
_cell.angle_beta   90.00
_cell.angle_gamma   90.00
#
_symmetry.space_group_name_H-M   'P 1'
#
loop_
_entity.id
_entity.type
_entity.pdbx_description
1 polymer ?
#
loop_
_entity_poly.entity_id
_entity_poly.type
_entity_poly.pdbx_seq_one_letter_code
_entity_poly.pdbx_strand_id
1 'polypeptide(L)'
;MTRSDRRFSPSPEAVDIVKATLQRMGFTATEADARGLVEAVLAVEGPRLHLQVRGAFENSLEIIRDTAEAALGEVKAPALREKAGGRPIAARRPIEEPEGPDDGQPRPVFKRPRR
;
A
#
# COMPACT_ATOMS: atom_id res chain seq x y z
N MET A 1 -32.52 -1.51 -15.87
CA MET A 1 -31.50 -1.17 -16.90
C MET A 1 -30.14 -1.43 -16.29
N THR A 2 -29.51 -2.54 -16.64
CA THR A 2 -28.27 -3.06 -16.04
C THR A 2 -27.06 -2.27 -16.54
N ARG A 3 -26.46 -1.45 -15.67
CA ARG A 3 -25.13 -0.88 -15.93
C ARG A 3 -24.11 -2.02 -15.86
N SER A 4 -23.26 -2.09 -16.88
CA SER A 4 -21.95 -2.76 -16.88
C SER A 4 -21.86 -4.15 -17.53
N ASP A 5 -22.30 -4.30 -18.77
CA ASP A 5 -21.60 -5.19 -19.72
C ASP A 5 -20.31 -4.52 -20.22
N ARG A 6 -19.43 -4.11 -19.29
CA ARG A 6 -18.02 -3.86 -19.66
C ARG A 6 -17.39 -5.23 -19.78
N ARG A 7 -17.34 -5.76 -21.00
CA ARG A 7 -16.66 -7.02 -21.30
C ARG A 7 -15.19 -6.87 -20.89
N PHE A 8 -14.79 -7.60 -19.85
CA PHE A 8 -13.39 -7.70 -19.46
C PHE A 8 -12.68 -8.53 -20.53
N SER A 9 -11.90 -7.88 -21.39
CA SER A 9 -11.08 -8.59 -22.37
C SER A 9 -9.74 -8.98 -21.74
N PRO A 10 -9.31 -10.24 -21.86
CA PRO A 10 -8.01 -10.66 -21.36
C PRO A 10 -6.88 -9.93 -22.09
N SER A 11 -5.88 -9.46 -21.33
CA SER A 11 -4.65 -8.93 -21.94
C SER A 11 -3.84 -10.07 -22.55
N PRO A 12 -3.02 -9.82 -23.59
CA PRO A 12 -2.13 -10.83 -24.17
C PRO A 12 -1.19 -11.45 -23.11
N GLU A 13 -0.66 -10.62 -22.22
CA GLU A 13 0.22 -11.06 -21.12
C GLU A 13 -0.48 -12.03 -20.17
N ALA A 14 -1.75 -11.80 -19.82
CA ALA A 14 -2.50 -12.71 -18.97
C ALA A 14 -2.71 -14.08 -19.66
N VAL A 15 -2.94 -14.08 -20.96
CA VAL A 15 -3.07 -15.32 -21.75
C VAL A 15 -1.74 -16.09 -21.76
N ASP A 16 -0.62 -15.40 -21.93
CA ASP A 16 0.71 -16.03 -21.90
C ASP A 16 1.05 -16.63 -20.53
N ILE A 17 0.74 -15.91 -19.44
CA ILE A 17 0.95 -16.41 -18.07
C ILE A 17 0.13 -17.68 -17.82
N VAL A 18 -1.14 -17.69 -18.23
CA VAL A 18 -2.01 -18.85 -18.05
C VAL A 18 -1.54 -20.02 -18.91
N LYS A 19 -1.18 -19.78 -20.17
CA LYS A 19 -0.63 -20.80 -21.07
C LYS A 19 0.64 -21.42 -20.50
N ALA A 20 1.60 -20.62 -20.04
CA ALA A 20 2.83 -21.08 -19.43
C ALA A 20 2.56 -21.88 -18.14
N THR A 21 1.54 -21.49 -17.37
CA THR A 21 1.15 -22.19 -16.15
C THR A 21 0.53 -23.56 -16.45
N LEU A 22 -0.37 -23.64 -17.42
CA LEU A 22 -0.96 -24.91 -17.88
C LEU A 22 0.12 -25.87 -18.39
N GLN A 23 1.10 -25.36 -19.15
CA GLN A 23 2.25 -26.15 -19.62
C GLN A 23 3.12 -26.68 -18.47
N ARG A 24 3.40 -25.85 -17.45
CA ARG A 24 4.13 -26.30 -16.24
C ARG A 24 3.40 -27.39 -15.46
N MET A 25 2.07 -27.40 -15.53
CA MET A 25 1.23 -28.44 -14.92
C MET A 25 1.11 -29.71 -15.79
N GLY A 26 1.76 -29.76 -16.96
CA GLY A 26 1.74 -30.90 -17.87
C GLY A 26 0.56 -30.91 -18.84
N PHE A 27 -0.23 -29.85 -18.91
CA PHE A 27 -1.30 -29.74 -19.90
C PHE A 27 -0.75 -29.22 -21.23
N THR A 28 -1.16 -29.85 -22.32
CA THR A 28 -1.02 -29.29 -23.66
C THR A 28 -2.14 -28.27 -23.87
N ALA A 29 -1.83 -26.98 -23.77
CA ALA A 29 -2.79 -25.90 -23.95
C ALA A 29 -2.43 -25.03 -25.16
N THR A 30 -3.41 -24.78 -26.02
CA THR A 30 -3.31 -23.78 -27.09
C THR A 30 -3.52 -22.37 -26.54
N GLU A 31 -3.22 -21.35 -27.35
CA GLU A 31 -3.55 -19.96 -26.98
C GLU A 31 -5.07 -19.77 -26.84
N ALA A 32 -5.88 -20.44 -27.67
CA ALA A 32 -7.33 -20.38 -27.60
C ALA A 32 -7.86 -20.93 -26.27
N ASP A 33 -7.30 -22.05 -25.80
CA ASP A 33 -7.66 -22.65 -24.51
C ASP A 33 -7.32 -21.71 -23.34
N ALA A 34 -6.11 -21.15 -23.35
CA ALA A 34 -5.66 -20.22 -22.33
C ALA A 34 -6.52 -18.94 -22.32
N ARG A 35 -6.84 -18.40 -23.50
CA ARG A 35 -7.73 -17.23 -23.63
C ARG A 35 -9.13 -17.54 -23.11
N GLY A 36 -9.72 -18.67 -23.50
CA GLY A 36 -11.05 -19.09 -23.01
C GLY A 36 -11.08 -19.28 -21.49
N LEU A 37 -10.02 -19.81 -20.90
CA LEU A 37 -9.92 -19.95 -19.45
C LEU A 37 -9.85 -18.59 -18.75
N VAL A 38 -9.03 -17.65 -19.24
CA VAL A 38 -8.94 -16.30 -18.66
C VAL A 38 -10.29 -15.58 -18.79
N GLU A 39 -10.97 -15.71 -19.93
CA GLU A 39 -12.31 -15.13 -20.13
C GLU A 39 -13.33 -15.69 -19.14
N ALA A 40 -13.34 -17.01 -18.92
CA ALA A 40 -14.23 -17.64 -17.96
C ALA A 40 -13.96 -17.15 -16.52
N VAL A 41 -12.68 -17.05 -16.13
CA VAL A 41 -12.30 -16.51 -14.82
C VAL A 41 -12.73 -15.05 -14.67
N LEU A 42 -12.49 -14.21 -15.68
CA LEU A 42 -12.89 -12.80 -15.66
C LEU A 42 -14.41 -12.62 -15.65
N ALA A 43 -15.19 -13.51 -16.25
CA ALA A 43 -16.64 -13.45 -16.20
C ALA A 43 -17.18 -13.67 -14.77
N VAL A 44 -16.52 -14.53 -13.99
CA VAL A 44 -16.91 -14.83 -12.60
C VAL A 44 -16.32 -13.80 -11.62
N GLU A 45 -15.04 -13.50 -11.76
CA GLU A 45 -14.27 -12.72 -10.78
C GLU A 45 -14.19 -11.23 -11.13
N GLY A 46 -14.41 -10.86 -12.39
CA GLY A 46 -14.31 -9.48 -12.88
C GLY A 46 -15.15 -8.48 -12.07
N PRO A 47 -16.43 -8.75 -11.80
CA PRO A 47 -17.25 -7.87 -10.96
C PRO A 47 -16.69 -7.70 -9.54
N ARG A 48 -16.24 -8.79 -8.91
CA ARG A 48 -15.69 -8.76 -7.54
C ARG A 48 -14.38 -7.98 -7.49
N LEU A 49 -13.47 -8.26 -8.41
CA LEU A 49 -12.20 -7.55 -8.53
C LEU A 49 -12.41 -6.07 -8.82
N HIS A 50 -13.38 -5.73 -9.68
CA HIS A 50 -13.69 -4.33 -9.98
C HIS A 50 -14.16 -3.55 -8.75
N LEU A 51 -15.04 -4.14 -7.93
CA LEU A 51 -15.50 -3.53 -6.69
C LEU A 51 -14.34 -3.32 -5.70
N GLN A 52 -13.45 -4.32 -5.56
CA GLN A 52 -12.29 -4.21 -4.67
C GLN A 52 -11.32 -3.12 -5.12
N VAL A 53 -10.97 -3.10 -6.41
CA VAL A 53 -10.07 -2.08 -6.97
C VAL A 53 -10.66 -0.69 -6.80
N ARG A 54 -11.96 -0.54 -7.06
CA ARG A 54 -12.66 0.74 -6.87
C ARG A 54 -12.64 1.19 -5.42
N GLY A 55 -12.96 0.31 -4.47
CA GLY A 55 -12.93 0.66 -3.05
C GLY A 55 -11.53 1.04 -2.56
N ALA A 56 -10.49 0.33 -3.02
CA ALA A 56 -9.10 0.69 -2.70
C ALA A 56 -8.69 2.04 -3.30
N PHE A 57 -9.11 2.32 -4.54
CA PHE A 57 -8.85 3.62 -5.19
C PHE A 57 -9.57 4.77 -4.46
N GLU A 58 -10.85 4.60 -4.12
CA GLU A 58 -11.63 5.59 -3.39
C GLU A 58 -11.02 5.88 -2.01
N ASN A 59 -10.60 4.84 -1.27
CA ASN A 59 -9.87 5.00 -0.01
C ASN A 59 -8.53 5.73 -0.18
N SER A 60 -7.82 5.47 -1.28
CA SER A 60 -6.54 6.14 -1.55
C SER A 60 -6.75 7.64 -1.82
N LEU A 61 -7.83 8.00 -2.54
CA LEU A 61 -8.20 9.40 -2.76
C LEU A 61 -8.60 10.12 -1.47
N GLU A 62 -9.31 9.43 -0.58
CA GLU A 62 -9.65 9.97 0.74
C GLU A 62 -8.39 10.26 1.57
N ILE A 63 -7.46 9.31 1.65
CA ILE A 63 -6.17 9.53 2.34
C ILE A 63 -5.42 10.72 1.75
N ILE A 64 -5.37 10.82 0.42
CA ILE A 64 -4.70 11.95 -0.27
C ILE A 64 -5.38 13.27 0.08
N ARG A 65 -6.71 13.31 0.07
CA ARG A 65 -7.49 14.51 0.42
C ARG A 65 -7.21 14.93 1.86
N ASP A 66 -7.34 14.01 2.82
CA ASP A 66 -7.17 14.31 4.24
C ASP A 66 -5.72 14.76 4.54
N THR A 67 -4.73 14.14 3.88
CA THR A 67 -3.32 14.55 3.97
C THR A 67 -3.10 15.94 3.39
N ALA A 68 -3.72 16.26 2.24
CA ALA A 68 -3.63 17.57 1.63
C ALA A 68 -4.33 18.65 2.47
N GLU A 69 -5.48 18.35 3.07
CA GLU A 69 -6.19 19.25 3.98
C GLU A 69 -5.38 19.53 5.25
N ALA A 70 -4.76 18.52 5.85
CA ALA A 70 -3.86 18.69 6.98
C ALA A 70 -2.67 19.60 6.64
N ALA A 71 -1.99 19.34 5.51
CA ALA A 71 -0.88 20.18 5.05
C ALA A 71 -1.31 21.62 4.79
N LEU A 72 -2.47 21.84 4.17
CA LEU A 72 -3.02 23.19 3.95
C LEU A 72 -3.45 23.88 5.26
N GLY A 73 -3.93 23.11 6.24
CA GLY A 73 -4.22 23.61 7.59
C GLY A 73 -2.97 24.11 8.29
N GLU A 74 -1.86 23.38 8.19
CA GLU A 74 -0.56 23.81 8.72
C GLU A 74 -0.02 25.05 7.99
N VAL A 75 -0.20 25.16 6.68
CA VAL A 75 0.21 26.33 5.88
C VAL A 75 -0.69 27.56 6.12
N LYS A 76 -1.96 27.37 6.51
CA LYS A 76 -2.86 28.47 6.93
C LYS A 76 -2.67 28.87 8.40
N ALA A 77 -2.02 28.04 9.21
CA ALA A 77 -1.75 28.28 10.63
C ALA A 77 -0.44 29.03 11.01
N PRO A 78 0.38 29.65 10.13
CA PRO A 78 1.55 30.40 10.61
C PRO A 78 1.23 31.85 11.02
N ALA A 79 0.03 32.39 10.77
CA ALA A 79 -0.26 33.81 11.04
C ALA A 79 -0.87 34.12 12.44
N LEU A 80 -1.28 33.12 13.22
CA LEU A 80 -1.92 33.35 14.54
C LEU A 80 -1.05 32.95 15.75
N ARG A 81 0.12 32.33 15.53
CA ARG A 81 1.06 32.02 16.62
C ARG A 81 2.03 33.16 16.98
N GLU A 82 2.08 34.24 16.21
CA GLU A 82 2.95 35.40 16.51
C GLU A 82 2.33 36.45 17.44
N LYS A 83 1.09 36.29 17.92
CA LYS A 83 0.44 37.25 18.85
C LYS A 83 0.04 36.66 20.21
N ALA A 84 0.80 35.70 20.71
CA ALA A 84 0.82 35.39 22.15
C ALA A 84 2.24 35.57 22.66
N GLY A 85 2.57 36.80 23.06
CA GLY A 85 3.89 37.18 23.55
C GLY A 85 4.31 36.41 24.81
N GLY A 86 5.62 36.11 24.92
CA GLY A 86 6.16 35.59 26.18
C GLY A 86 7.57 34.97 26.15
N ARG A 87 8.59 35.83 26.00
CA ARG A 87 10.01 35.71 26.42
C ARG A 87 11.05 35.06 25.48
N PRO A 88 12.25 35.68 25.35
CA PRO A 88 13.32 35.20 24.50
C PRO A 88 14.02 33.97 25.08
N ILE A 89 14.37 33.05 24.18
CA ILE A 89 15.13 31.83 24.43
C ILE A 89 16.54 32.23 24.89
N ALA A 90 16.85 31.94 26.16
CA ALA A 90 18.21 32.02 26.65
C ALA A 90 19.08 30.99 25.90
N ALA A 91 20.15 31.48 25.27
CA ALA A 91 21.12 30.72 24.51
C ALA A 91 21.62 29.49 25.29
N ARG A 92 21.36 28.29 24.77
CA ARG A 92 22.11 27.07 25.13
C ARG A 92 23.39 27.04 24.29
N ARG A 93 24.53 26.99 24.96
CA ARG A 93 25.88 26.82 24.40
C ARG A 93 26.05 25.44 23.71
N PRO A 94 27.07 25.28 22.85
CA PRO A 94 27.04 24.39 21.70
C PRO A 94 27.45 22.94 21.97
N ILE A 95 26.81 22.06 21.21
CA ILE A 95 27.17 20.75 20.63
C ILE A 95 28.58 20.22 20.94
N GLU A 96 28.63 19.03 21.58
CA GLU A 96 29.67 18.01 21.35
C GLU A 96 28.99 16.81 20.66
N GLU A 97 29.31 16.55 19.40
CA GLU A 97 29.18 15.26 18.71
C GLU A 97 30.58 14.58 18.73
N PRO A 98 30.77 13.33 18.30
CA PRO A 98 30.06 12.08 18.62
C PRO A 98 31.06 10.92 18.92
N GLU A 99 30.69 9.90 19.70
CA GLU A 99 31.33 8.57 19.62
C GLU A 99 30.25 7.49 19.75
N GLY A 100 30.00 6.76 18.66
CA GLY A 100 29.50 5.39 18.75
C GLY A 100 30.67 4.42 18.50
N PRO A 101 30.46 3.10 18.51
CA PRO A 101 29.27 2.35 18.96
C PRO A 101 29.65 1.20 19.93
N ASP A 102 28.76 0.74 20.80
CA ASP A 102 28.80 -0.68 21.19
C ASP A 102 27.45 -1.22 21.69
N ASP A 103 27.21 -2.47 21.31
CA ASP A 103 25.95 -3.19 21.27
C ASP A 103 25.31 -3.43 22.64
N GLY A 104 24.27 -2.67 22.95
CA GLY A 104 23.44 -2.82 24.16
C GLY A 104 22.19 -3.69 23.98
N GLN A 105 22.23 -4.77 23.18
CA GLN A 105 21.11 -5.71 23.13
C GLN A 105 20.89 -6.33 24.52
N PRO A 106 19.68 -6.27 25.11
CA PRO A 106 19.43 -6.92 26.40
C PRO A 106 19.47 -8.45 26.22
N ARG A 107 20.36 -9.12 26.96
CA ARG A 107 20.47 -10.59 26.94
C ARG A 107 19.19 -11.23 27.52
N PRO A 108 18.59 -12.24 26.88
CA PRO A 108 17.40 -12.92 27.40
C PRO A 108 17.73 -13.78 28.63
N VAL A 109 17.03 -13.53 29.74
CA VAL A 109 17.10 -14.35 30.97
C VAL A 109 16.05 -15.46 30.92
N PHE A 110 16.44 -16.65 30.47
CA PHE A 110 15.60 -17.84 30.57
C PHE A 110 15.51 -18.31 32.03
N LYS A 111 14.35 -18.14 32.68
CA LYS A 111 14.05 -18.78 33.97
C LYS A 111 13.65 -20.24 33.72
N ARG A 112 14.40 -21.19 34.27
CA ARG A 112 14.02 -22.62 34.26
C ARG A 112 12.79 -22.85 35.15
N PRO A 113 11.84 -23.71 34.75
CA PRO A 113 10.76 -24.11 35.64
C PRO A 113 11.31 -25.03 36.73
N ARG A 114 10.93 -24.78 37.99
CA ARG A 114 11.09 -25.76 39.07
C ARG A 114 9.91 -26.73 39.00
N ARG A 115 10.22 -28.02 39.05
CA ARG A 115 9.25 -29.11 39.28
C ARG A 115 8.50 -28.92 40.59
#